data_AF-A0A1G5UA17-F1
#
_entry.id   AF-A0A1G5UA17-F1
#
_cell.length_a   1.000
_cell.length_b   1.000
_cell.length_c   1.000
_cell.angle_alpha   90.00
_cell.angle_beta   90.00
_cell.angle_gamma   90.00
#
_symmetry.space_group_name_H-M   'P 1'
#
loop_
_entity.id
_entity.type
_entity.pdbx_description
1 polymer ?
#
loop_
_entity_poly.entity_id
_entity_poly.type
_entity_poly.pdbx_seq_one_letter_code
_entity_poly.pdbx_strand_id
1 'polypeptide(L)' 'MFAGRGQWRGPDGRVVREAARIVLIVTEPTPEAVAALRAIQDAYRSRFAQGAVGLVLQRSCALF' A
#
# COMPACT_ATOMS: atom_id res chain seq x y z
N MET A 1 -6.03 -11.20 -4.07
CA MET A 1 -6.14 -9.72 -4.10
C MET A 1 -7.55 -9.35 -3.67
N PHE A 2 -7.70 -8.41 -2.73
CA PHE A 2 -9.00 -8.01 -2.20
C PHE A 2 -9.47 -6.71 -2.84
N ALA A 3 -10.79 -6.56 -3.03
CA ALA A 3 -11.39 -5.29 -3.38
C ALA A 3 -11.55 -4.42 -2.12
N GLY A 4 -11.41 -3.10 -2.29
CA GLY A 4 -11.57 -2.14 -1.20
C GLY A 4 -12.08 -0.80 -1.69
N ARG A 5 -12.31 0.10 -0.73
CA ARG A 5 -12.61 1.52 -0.99
C ARG A 5 -11.48 2.35 -0.40
N GLY A 6 -10.76 3.06 -1.28
CA GLY A 6 -9.68 3.95 -0.91
C GLY A 6 -10.21 5.34 -0.56
N GLN A 7 -9.54 6.00 0.38
CA GLN A 7 -9.73 7.42 0.63
C GLN A 7 -8.39 8.07 0.95
N TRP A 8 -8.14 9.25 0.39
CA TRP A 8 -6.96 10.05 0.70
C TRP A 8 -7.25 11.54 0.50
N ARG A 9 -6.43 12.39 1.10
CA ARG A 9 -6.57 13.85 0.99
C ARG A 9 -5.69 14.35 -0.15
N GLY A 10 -6.31 14.98 -1.14
CA GLY A 10 -5.65 15.63 -2.27
C GLY A 10 -4.83 16.86 -1.87
N PRO A 11 -3.93 17.33 -2.75
CA PRO A 11 -3.19 18.58 -2.54
C PRO A 11 -4.08 19.82 -2.35
N ASP A 12 -5.31 19.77 -2.91
CA ASP A 12 -6.36 20.78 -2.75
C ASP A 12 -7.15 20.66 -1.44
N GLY A 13 -6.75 19.74 -0.56
CA GLY A 13 -7.41 19.46 0.72
C GLY A 13 -8.69 18.63 0.61
N ARG A 14 -9.17 18.29 -0.60
CA ARG A 14 -10.38 17.47 -0.79
C ARG A 14 -10.12 16.02 -0.44
N VAL A 15 -11.14 15.33 0.05
CA VAL A 15 -11.07 13.86 0.24
C VAL A 15 -11.47 13.19 -1.06
N VAL A 16 -10.51 12.54 -1.70
CA VAL A 16 -10.73 11.65 -2.85
C VAL A 16 -11.20 10.31 -2.33
N ARG A 17 -12.22 9.73 -2.97
CA ARG A 17 -12.71 8.38 -2.71
C ARG A 17 -12.71 7.60 -4.01
N GLU A 18 -12.16 6.40 -3.97
CA GLU A 18 -11.97 5.60 -5.19
C GLU A 18 -12.05 4.10 -4.91
N ALA A 19 -12.23 3.31 -5.96
CA ALA A 19 -12.07 1.87 -5.88
C ALA A 19 -10.61 1.54 -5.60
N ALA A 20 -10.35 0.64 -4.67
CA ALA A 20 -9.00 0.22 -4.30
C ALA A 20 -8.83 -1.29 -4.47
N ARG A 21 -7.57 -1.70 -4.65
CA ARG A 21 -7.15 -3.10 -4.63
C ARG A 21 -6.11 -3.28 -3.53
N ILE A 22 -6.27 -4.33 -2.73
CA ILE A 22 -5.39 -4.65 -1.62
C ILE A 22 -4.61 -5.91 -1.96
N VAL A 23 -3.28 -5.81 -1.86
CA VAL A 23 -2.35 -6.93 -1.94
C VAL A 23 -1.83 -7.20 -0.54
N LEU A 24 -2.00 -8.43 -0.07
CA LEU A 24 -1.42 -8.90 1.18
C LEU A 24 -0.13 -9.63 0.87
N ILE A 25 0.96 -9.21 1.51
CA ILE A 25 2.28 -9.84 1.42
C ILE A 25 2.63 -10.29 2.83
N VAL A 26 2.99 -11.57 2.98
CA VAL A 26 3.48 -12.12 4.25
C VAL A 26 4.95 -12.47 4.07
N THR A 27 5.78 -11.95 4.97
CA THR A 27 7.25 -12.06 4.93
C THR A 27 7.78 -11.94 6.35
N GLU A 28 9.01 -12.40 6.57
CA GLU A 28 9.75 -12.06 7.79
C GLU A 28 9.88 -10.54 7.93
N PRO A 29 9.76 -9.98 9.16
CA PRO A 29 9.76 -8.54 9.40
C PRO A 29 11.19 -7.98 9.45
N THR A 30 11.96 -8.16 8.38
CA THR A 30 13.33 -7.63 8.30
C THR A 30 13.36 -6.19 7.76
N PRO A 31 14.41 -5.41 8.03
CA PRO A 31 14.60 -4.08 7.44
C PRO A 31 14.58 -4.10 5.90
N GLU A 32 15.15 -5.14 5.30
CA GLU A 32 15.21 -5.31 3.84
C GLU A 32 13.82 -5.53 3.26
N ALA A 33 12.97 -6.32 3.92
CA ALA A 33 11.59 -6.53 3.52
C ALA A 33 10.79 -5.21 3.56
N VAL A 34 10.97 -4.40 4.60
CA VAL A 34 10.33 -3.08 4.70
C VAL A 34 10.83 -2.14 3.60
N ALA A 35 12.14 -2.14 3.30
CA ALA A 35 12.70 -1.34 2.22
C ALA A 35 12.13 -1.75 0.84
N ALA A 36 12.03 -3.05 0.57
CA ALA A 36 11.43 -3.57 -0.65
C ALA A 36 9.95 -3.17 -0.79
N LEU A 37 9.16 -3.26 0.29
CA LEU A 37 7.75 -2.84 0.28
C LEU A 37 7.59 -1.34 -0.02
N ARG A 38 8.49 -0.49 0.49
CA ARG A 38 8.51 0.94 0.16
C ARG A 38 8.89 1.19 -1.30
N ALA A 39 9.88 0.46 -1.81
CA ALA A 39 10.25 0.55 -3.23
C ALA A 39 9.07 0.17 -4.15
N ILE A 40 8.28 -0.86 -3.78
CA ILE A 40 7.06 -1.23 -4.50
C ILE A 40 6.03 -0.09 -4.44
N GLN A 41 5.81 0.50 -3.27
CA GLN A 41 4.88 1.63 -3.08
C GLN A 41 5.22 2.80 -4.01
N ASP A 42 6.51 3.19 -4.07
CA ASP A 42 6.98 4.30 -4.90
C ASP A 42 6.93 3.97 -6.40
N ALA A 43 7.36 2.77 -6.78
CA ALA A 43 7.29 2.31 -8.17
C ALA A 43 5.83 2.28 -8.67
N TYR A 44 4.89 1.81 -7.84
CA TYR A 44 3.47 1.78 -8.19
C TYR A 44 2.91 3.20 -8.33
N ARG A 45 3.28 4.10 -7.40
CA ARG A 45 2.86 5.50 -7.46
C ARG A 45 3.31 6.16 -8.77
N SER A 46 4.59 6.01 -9.12
CA SER A 46 5.17 6.60 -10.33
C SER A 46 4.55 5.99 -11.60
N ARG A 47 4.50 4.65 -11.70
CA ARG A 47 4.05 3.95 -12.90
C ARG A 47 2.61 4.27 -13.28
N PHE A 48 1.73 4.43 -12.29
CA PHE A 48 0.29 4.62 -12.52
C PHE A 48 -0.21 6.03 -12.17
N ALA A 49 0.72 6.98 -11.98
CA ALA A 49 0.42 8.36 -11.60
C ALA A 49 -0.59 8.46 -10.43
N GLN A 50 -0.44 7.60 -9.42
CA GLN A 50 -1.37 7.54 -8.30
C GLN A 50 -1.15 8.73 -7.36
N GLY A 51 -2.23 9.31 -6.85
CA GLY A 51 -2.15 10.36 -5.83
C GLY A 51 -1.75 9.83 -4.45
N ALA A 52 -2.10 8.58 -4.13
CA ALA A 52 -1.69 7.90 -2.92
C ALA A 52 -1.58 6.38 -3.14
N VAL A 53 -0.68 5.74 -2.40
CA VAL A 53 -0.57 4.28 -2.31
C VAL A 53 -0.39 3.96 -0.83
N GLY A 54 -1.30 3.19 -0.23
CA GLY A 54 -1.23 2.85 1.19
C GLY A 54 -0.26 1.70 1.46
N LEU A 55 0.48 1.78 2.57
CA LEU A 55 1.28 0.68 3.10
C LEU A 55 0.94 0.50 4.58
N VAL A 56 0.48 -0.69 4.95
CA VAL A 56 0.19 -1.07 6.33
C VAL A 56 1.10 -2.24 6.70
N LEU A 57 1.83 -2.09 7.79
CA LEU A 57 2.72 -3.12 8.32
C LEU A 57 2.14 -3.63 9.64
N GLN A 58 1.90 -4.94 9.73
CA GLN A 58 1.36 -5.57 10.92
C GLN A 58 2.12 -6.88 11.18
N ARG A 59 2.57 -7.08 12.42
CA ARG A 59 3.08 -8.38 12.87
C ARG A 59 1.92 -9.34 13.07
N SER A 60 2.05 -10.56 12.57
CA SER A 60 1.04 -11.61 12.71
C SER A 60 1.73 -12.96 12.82
N CYS A 61 1.06 -13.91 13.49
CA CYS A 61 1.44 -15.30 13.40
C CYS A 61 0.91 -15.86 12.08
N ALA A 62 1.79 -16.51 11.32
CA ALA A 62 1.43 -17.25 10.13
C ALA A 62 2.10 -18.61 10.18
N LEU A 63 1.38 -19.64 9.77
CA LEU A 63 1.91 -20.97 9.52
C LEU A 63 1.56 -21.29 8.06
N PHE A 64 2.52 -21.83 7.32
CA PHE A 64 2.38 -22.19 5.91
C PHE A 64 2.60 -23.68 5.74
#